data_AF-A0A017HK58-F1
#
_entry.id   AF-A0A017HK58-F1
#
_cell.length_a   1.000
_cell.length_b   1.000
_cell.length_c   1.000
_cell.angle_alpha   90.00
_cell.angle_beta   90.00
_cell.angle_gamma   90.00
#
_symmetry.space_group_name_H-M   'P 1'
#
loop_
_entity.id
_entity.type
_entity.pdbx_description
1 polymer ?
#
loop_
_entity_poly.entity_id
_entity_poly.type
_entity_poly.pdbx_seq_one_letter_code
_entity_poly.pdbx_strand_id
1 'polypeptide(L)'
;MGILERHNVKITGRGDRAMMFAHGFGCDENMWRFVAPAFEDRFRVVLFDHVGAGGSDLSAYDPAKYGSLQGYADDVVAIARELGIGDRVPL
;
A
#
# COMPACT_ATOMS: atom_id res chain seq x y z
N MET A 1 -10.40 -11.90 -5.81
CA MET A 1 -9.43 -11.41 -4.82
C MET A 1 -9.65 -9.94 -4.56
N GLY A 2 -9.67 -9.51 -3.30
CA GLY A 2 -9.86 -8.11 -2.93
C GLY A 2 -8.63 -7.26 -3.22
N ILE A 3 -8.76 -5.93 -3.23
CA ILE A 3 -7.65 -5.01 -3.48
C ILE A 3 -6.52 -5.17 -2.45
N LEU A 4 -6.83 -5.44 -1.19
CA LEU A 4 -5.82 -5.61 -0.13
C LEU A 4 -4.97 -6.87 -0.35
N GLU A 5 -5.61 -7.98 -0.70
CA GLU A 5 -4.93 -9.25 -0.97
C GLU A 5 -4.10 -9.15 -2.25
N ARG A 6 -4.63 -8.52 -3.30
CA ARG A 6 -3.91 -8.26 -4.56
C ARG A 6 -2.58 -7.54 -4.32
N HIS A 7 -2.54 -6.62 -3.37
CA HIS A 7 -1.37 -5.80 -3.07
C HIS A 7 -0.59 -6.25 -1.84
N ASN A 8 -0.82 -7.46 -1.32
CA ASN A 8 -0.13 -7.96 -0.12
C ASN A 8 -0.13 -6.93 1.03
N VAL A 9 -1.28 -6.28 1.25
CA VAL A 9 -1.36 -5.19 2.22
C VAL A 9 -1.16 -5.73 3.64
N LYS A 10 -0.25 -5.11 4.38
CA LYS A 10 0.02 -5.38 5.79
C LYS A 10 -0.23 -4.12 6.60
N ILE A 11 -0.89 -4.28 7.75
CA ILE A 11 -1.24 -3.17 8.62
C ILE A 11 -0.67 -3.45 10.01
N THR A 12 0.10 -2.50 10.53
CA THR A 12 0.69 -2.53 11.87
C THR A 12 0.52 -1.18 12.58
N GLY A 13 1.01 -1.08 13.81
CA GLY A 13 0.88 0.12 14.63
C GLY A 13 -0.54 0.34 15.19
N ARG A 14 -0.69 1.44 15.93
CA ARG A 14 -1.88 1.69 16.77
C ARG A 14 -2.44 3.11 16.67
N GLY A 15 -1.89 3.94 15.80
CA GLY A 15 -2.33 5.34 15.65
C GLY A 15 -3.58 5.50 14.78
N ASP A 16 -4.36 6.55 15.04
CA ASP A 16 -5.57 6.88 14.26
C ASP A 16 -5.28 7.44 12.86
N ARG A 17 -4.06 7.95 12.63
CA ARG A 17 -3.64 8.48 11.33
C ARG A 17 -2.87 7.40 10.58
N ALA A 18 -3.22 7.17 9.32
CA ALA A 18 -2.52 6.22 8.48
C ALA A 18 -1.21 6.80 7.93
N MET A 19 -0.18 5.98 7.84
CA MET A 19 1.06 6.26 7.12
C MET A 19 1.32 5.09 6.17
N MET A 20 1.20 5.34 4.86
CA MET A 20 1.40 4.34 3.82
C MET A 20 2.83 4.41 3.28
N PHE A 21 3.50 3.28 3.14
CA PHE A 21 4.84 3.21 2.53
C PHE A 21 4.75 2.50 1.18
N ALA A 22 5.05 3.22 0.11
CA ALA A 22 5.21 2.67 -1.23
C ALA A 22 6.70 2.34 -1.47
N HIS A 23 7.00 1.15 -1.99
CA HIS A 23 8.37 0.77 -2.34
C HIS A 23 8.78 1.31 -3.72
N GLY A 24 10.09 1.37 -3.97
CA GLY A 24 10.64 1.74 -5.27
C GLY A 24 10.71 0.57 -6.26
N PHE A 25 11.20 0.84 -7.47
CA PHE A 25 11.36 -0.16 -8.52
C PHE A 25 12.24 -1.35 -8.10
N GLY A 26 11.86 -2.56 -8.54
CA GLY A 26 12.64 -3.79 -8.36
C GLY A 26 12.68 -4.34 -6.94
N CYS A 27 11.81 -3.83 -6.06
CA CYS A 27 11.78 -4.15 -4.63
C CYS A 27 10.37 -4.52 -4.19
N ASP A 28 10.18 -4.72 -2.89
CA ASP A 28 8.88 -4.97 -2.25
C ASP A 28 8.81 -4.26 -0.90
N GLU A 29 7.71 -4.45 -0.18
CA GLU A 29 7.45 -3.83 1.12
C GLU A 29 8.54 -4.07 2.18
N ASN A 30 9.31 -5.17 2.09
CA ASN A 30 10.39 -5.47 3.04
C ASN A 30 11.53 -4.45 3.02
N MET A 31 11.61 -3.57 2.01
CA MET A 31 12.50 -2.40 2.03
C MET A 31 12.33 -1.57 3.31
N TRP A 32 11.10 -1.52 3.85
CA TRP A 32 10.76 -0.67 4.97
C TRP A 32 10.93 -1.33 6.34
N ARG A 33 11.37 -2.60 6.42
CA ARG A 33 11.45 -3.39 7.67
C ARG A 33 12.21 -2.74 8.82
N PHE A 34 13.15 -1.83 8.54
CA PHE A 34 13.94 -1.12 9.57
C PHE A 34 13.50 0.34 9.76
N VAL A 35 12.53 0.81 8.98
CA VAL A 35 12.03 2.19 9.02
C VAL A 35 10.59 2.23 9.53
N ALA A 36 9.71 1.42 8.94
CA ALA A 36 8.29 1.37 9.27
C ALA A 36 7.99 1.14 10.77
N PRO A 37 8.71 0.25 11.50
CA PRO A 37 8.47 0.05 12.93
C PRO A 37 8.61 1.31 13.78
N ALA A 38 9.45 2.27 13.39
CA ALA A 38 9.66 3.51 14.14
C ALA A 38 8.43 4.44 14.18
N PHE A 39 7.41 4.15 13.36
CA PHE A 39 6.19 4.95 13.27
C PHE A 39 4.97 4.26 13.89
N GLU A 40 5.07 2.99 14.28
CA GLU A 40 3.94 2.16 14.74
C GLU A 40 3.29 2.67 16.03
N ASP A 41 4.04 3.34 16.91
CA ASP A 41 3.50 3.93 18.14
C ASP A 41 2.55 5.11 17.88
N ARG A 42 2.66 5.76 16.72
CA ARG A 42 1.96 7.02 16.41
C ARG A 42 1.01 6.93 15.23
N PHE A 43 1.18 5.92 14.37
CA PHE A 43 0.45 5.79 13.12
C PHE A 43 -0.07 4.37 12.95
N ARG A 44 -1.17 4.24 12.20
CA ARG A 44 -1.54 2.99 11.54
C ARG A 44 -0.65 2.85 10.32
N VAL A 45 0.41 2.06 10.44
CA VAL A 45 1.38 1.84 9.38
C VAL A 45 0.79 0.86 8.37
N VAL A 46 0.86 1.21 7.09
CA VAL A 46 0.36 0.39 5.98
C VAL A 46 1.49 0.15 4.99
N LEU A 47 1.83 -1.12 4.83
CA LEU A 47 2.80 -1.61 3.85
C LEU A 47 2.03 -2.35 2.75
N PHE A 48 2.51 -2.26 1.50
CA PHE A 48 1.89 -2.94 0.37
C PHE A 48 2.92 -3.15 -0.75
N ASP A 49 2.64 -4.10 -1.63
CA ASP A 49 3.38 -4.37 -2.85
C ASP A 49 2.63 -3.86 -4.08
N HIS A 50 3.34 -3.20 -4.99
CA HIS A 50 2.83 -2.98 -6.34
C HIS A 50 2.67 -4.33 -7.06
N VAL A 51 1.63 -4.45 -7.89
CA VAL A 51 1.42 -5.68 -8.69
C VAL A 51 2.63 -5.94 -9.57
N GLY A 52 3.13 -7.18 -9.51
CA GLY A 52 4.38 -7.58 -10.17
C GLY A 52 5.60 -7.58 -9.24
N ALA A 53 5.41 -7.23 -7.95
CA ALA A 53 6.46 -7.26 -6.94
C ALA A 53 6.07 -8.10 -5.71
N GLY A 54 7.07 -8.61 -5.00
CA GLY A 54 6.90 -9.23 -3.68
C GLY A 54 5.82 -10.30 -3.62
N GLY A 55 4.92 -10.16 -2.65
CA GLY A 55 3.78 -11.05 -2.42
C GLY A 55 2.50 -10.64 -3.14
N SER A 56 2.56 -9.67 -4.06
CA SER A 56 1.38 -9.26 -4.84
C SER A 56 0.83 -10.40 -5.71
N ASP A 57 -0.42 -10.24 -6.13
CA ASP A 57 -1.02 -11.13 -7.11
C ASP A 57 -0.42 -10.90 -8.50
N LEU A 58 0.52 -11.75 -8.90
CA LEU A 58 1.16 -11.65 -10.21
C LEU A 58 0.18 -11.85 -11.37
N SER A 59 -0.93 -12.56 -11.15
CA SER A 59 -1.95 -12.77 -12.19
C SER A 59 -2.78 -11.51 -12.47
N ALA A 60 -2.73 -10.52 -11.56
CA ALA A 60 -3.42 -9.24 -11.72
C ALA A 60 -2.65 -8.21 -12.55
N TYR A 61 -1.46 -8.56 -13.06
CA TYR A 61 -0.66 -7.64 -13.88
C TYR A 61 -1.32 -7.39 -15.24
N ASP A 62 -1.70 -6.13 -15.49
CA ASP A 62 -2.21 -5.66 -16.76
C ASP A 62 -1.20 -4.68 -17.40
N PRO A 63 -0.57 -5.05 -18.54
CA PRO A 63 0.39 -4.19 -19.23
C PRO A 63 -0.19 -2.84 -19.66
N ALA A 64 -1.49 -2.75 -19.97
CA ALA A 64 -2.11 -1.49 -20.36
C ALA A 64 -2.22 -0.54 -19.15
N LYS A 65 -2.67 -1.08 -18.01
CA LYS A 65 -2.75 -0.32 -16.75
C LYS A 65 -1.38 0.12 -16.25
N TYR A 66 -0.42 -0.80 -16.19
CA TYR A 66 0.92 -0.56 -15.65
C TYR A 66 1.89 0.01 -16.69
N GLY A 67 1.41 0.34 -17.90
CA GLY A 67 2.17 1.04 -18.95
C GLY A 67 2.46 2.51 -18.62
N SER A 68 1.89 3.06 -17.55
CA SER A 68 2.19 4.40 -17.03
C SER A 68 2.13 4.42 -15.50
N LEU A 69 2.71 5.45 -14.88
CA LEU A 69 2.64 5.62 -13.41
C LEU A 69 1.22 5.86 -12.89
N GLN A 70 0.27 6.25 -13.74
CA GLN A 70 -1.10 6.50 -13.33
C GLN A 70 -1.76 5.22 -12.77
N GLY A 71 -1.54 4.07 -13.41
CA GLY A 71 -2.11 2.80 -12.93
C GLY A 71 -1.58 2.40 -11.54
N TYR A 72 -0.34 2.73 -11.24
CA TYR A 72 0.25 2.54 -9.90
C TYR A 72 -0.35 3.52 -8.88
N ALA A 73 -0.56 4.79 -9.26
CA ALA A 73 -1.18 5.78 -8.39
C ALA A 73 -2.65 5.43 -8.07
N ASP A 74 -3.38 4.94 -9.07
CA ASP A 74 -4.77 4.50 -8.91
C ASP A 74 -4.88 3.35 -7.90
N ASP A 75 -3.91 2.43 -7.88
CA ASP A 75 -3.85 1.35 -6.88
C ASP A 75 -3.64 1.89 -5.46
N VAL A 76 -2.75 2.88 -5.28
CA VAL A 76 -2.56 3.51 -3.95
C VAL A 76 -3.86 4.14 -3.46
N VAL A 77 -4.58 4.84 -4.34
CA VAL A 77 -5.88 5.44 -4.00
C VAL A 77 -6.92 4.36 -3.70
N ALA A 78 -6.96 3.27 -4.46
CA ALA A 78 -7.88 2.17 -4.24
C ALA A 78 -7.65 1.48 -2.89
N ILE A 79 -6.39 1.22 -2.52
CA ILE A 79 -6.01 0.70 -1.19
C ILE A 79 -6.44 1.68 -0.11
N ALA A 80 -6.15 2.98 -0.28
CA ALA A 80 -6.52 3.99 0.70
C ALA A 80 -8.03 4.03 0.95
N ARG A 81 -8.84 4.01 -0.11
CA ARG A 81 -10.31 3.97 -0.03
C ARG A 81 -10.83 2.71 0.67
N GLU A 82 -10.31 1.54 0.31
CA GLU A 82 -10.68 0.28 0.95
C GLU A 82 -10.41 0.29 2.45
N LEU A 83 -9.33 0.98 2.88
CA LEU A 83 -8.96 1.13 4.30
C LEU A 83 -9.63 2.32 5.00
N GLY A 84 -10.53 3.05 4.32
CA GLY A 84 -11.16 4.28 4.84
C GLY A 84 -10.17 5.40 5.15
N ILE A 85 -9.03 5.46 4.45
CA ILE A 85 -8.01 6.50 4.60
C ILE A 85 -8.40 7.70 3.74
N GLY A 86 -8.55 8.87 4.37
CA GLY A 86 -8.89 10.13 3.69
C GLY A 86 -10.32 10.61 3.95
N ASP A 87 -11.20 9.77 4.49
CA ASP A 87 -12.61 10.11 4.74
C ASP A 87 -12.86 10.91 6.03
N ARG A 88 -11.84 11.56 6.57
CA ARG A 88 -12.02 12.48 7.71
C ARG A 88 -12.34 13.88 7.20
N VAL A 89 -13.63 14.19 7.09
CA VAL A 89 -14.11 15.56 7.31
C VAL A 89 -14.05 15.78 8.83
N PRO A 90 -13.13 16.60 9.37
CA PRO A 90 -13.21 17.01 10.75
C PRO A 90 -14.43 17.93 10.90
N LEU A 91 -15.35 17.59 11.80
CA LEU A 91 -16.26 18.57 12.40
C LEU A 91 -15.47 19.56 13.25
#